data_AF-A0A645JK09-F1
#
_entry.id   AF-A0A645JK09-F1
#
_cell.length_a   1.000
_cell.length_b   1.000
_cell.length_c   1.000
_cell.angle_alpha   90.00
_cell.angle_beta   90.00
_cell.angle_gamma   90.00
#
_symmetry.space_group_name_H-M   'P 1'
#
loop_
_entity.id
_entity.type
_entity.pdbx_description
1 polymer ?
#
loop_
_entity_poly.entity_id
_entity_poly.type
_entity_poly.pdbx_seq_one_letter_code
_entity_poly.pdbx_strand_id
1 'polypeptide(L)'
;MNPTTTQNVVTYNVRVSLENPDHILLPGMTAYVNIGVAQRKDVLLVPNAALRFKPADAEQTNGTEAPPASTPRARNGGGEGKARGKKAGGASGRVYVVEGRAIRPVSVQLGITDNRSTEIVGGELKAGDTIVVSEAPTAATKPSSVGMRLF
;
A
#
# COMPACT_ATOMS: atom_id res chain seq x y z
N MET A 1 -13.76 26.63 14.97
CA MET A 1 -12.56 27.00 14.19
C MET A 1 -12.82 26.58 12.75
N ASN A 2 -12.99 27.54 11.84
CA ASN A 2 -13.34 27.28 10.44
C ASN A 2 -12.06 27.11 9.59
N PRO A 3 -12.06 26.21 8.58
CA PRO A 3 -10.93 26.02 7.68
C PRO A 3 -10.81 27.16 6.66
N THR A 4 -9.60 27.63 6.39
CA THR A 4 -9.29 28.56 5.28
C THR A 4 -8.61 27.79 4.15
N THR A 5 -9.22 27.80 2.96
CA THR A 5 -8.67 27.15 1.77
C THR A 5 -7.87 28.16 0.96
N THR A 6 -6.56 27.99 0.82
CA THR A 6 -5.75 28.74 -0.14
C THR A 6 -4.83 27.74 -0.85
N GLN A 7 -4.93 27.67 -2.19
CA GLN A 7 -4.15 26.74 -3.03
C GLN A 7 -4.30 25.24 -2.70
N ASN A 8 -5.53 24.76 -2.49
CA ASN A 8 -5.86 23.34 -2.30
C ASN A 8 -5.17 22.62 -1.11
N VAL A 9 -4.57 23.37 -0.17
CA VAL A 9 -4.06 22.81 1.09
C VAL A 9 -5.05 23.12 2.21
N VAL A 10 -5.61 22.08 2.82
CA VAL A 10 -6.45 22.21 4.02
C VAL A 10 -5.55 22.07 5.25
N THR A 11 -5.47 23.12 6.07
CA THR A 11 -4.65 23.14 7.28
C THR A 11 -5.55 23.10 8.53
N TYR A 12 -5.23 22.23 9.48
CA TYR A 12 -5.89 22.15 10.78
C TYR A 12 -4.92 22.61 11.88
N ASN A 13 -5.34 23.58 12.69
CA ASN A 13 -4.56 24.04 13.83
C ASN A 13 -4.73 23.09 15.01
N VAL A 14 -3.64 22.51 15.49
CA VAL A 14 -3.59 21.66 16.70
C VAL A 14 -2.79 22.39 17.78
N ARG A 15 -3.34 22.48 18.99
CA ARG A 15 -2.63 23.02 20.16
C ARG A 15 -2.20 21.86 21.05
N VAL A 16 -0.90 21.74 21.30
CA VAL A 16 -0.32 20.75 22.21
C VAL A 16 0.26 21.50 23.40
N SER A 17 -0.02 21.03 24.61
CA SER A 17 0.56 21.58 25.84
C SER A 17 1.60 20.60 26.37
N LEU A 18 2.77 21.11 26.73
CA LEU A 18 3.86 20.32 27.31
C LEU A 18 4.35 21.02 28.58
N GLU A 19 4.73 20.24 29.57
CA GLU A 19 5.40 20.73 30.76
C GLU A 19 6.87 21.03 30.43
N ASN A 20 7.37 22.20 30.86
CA ASN A 20 8.74 22.65 30.62
C ASN A 20 9.37 23.17 31.92
N PRO A 21 9.54 22.32 32.95
CA PRO A 21 10.00 22.74 34.27
C PRO A 21 11.43 23.32 34.24
N ASP A 22 12.29 22.83 33.35
CA ASP A 22 13.70 23.23 33.25
C ASP A 22 13.94 24.39 32.24
N HIS A 23 12.86 24.96 31.67
CA HIS A 23 12.92 26.05 30.69
C HIS A 23 13.80 25.79 29.44
N ILE A 24 14.04 24.53 29.11
CA ILE A 24 14.91 24.13 27.98
C ILE A 24 14.26 24.40 26.62
N LEU A 25 12.93 24.38 26.55
CA LEU A 25 12.20 24.66 25.31
C LEU A 25 11.99 26.17 25.16
N LEU A 26 12.60 26.76 24.14
CA LEU A 26 12.46 28.18 23.82
C LEU A 26 11.42 28.40 22.70
N PRO A 27 10.68 29.53 22.72
CA PRO A 27 9.83 29.91 21.61
C PRO A 27 10.60 29.98 20.29
N GLY A 28 10.01 29.46 19.22
CA GLY A 28 10.64 29.43 17.89
C GLY A 28 11.49 28.20 17.60
N MET A 29 11.65 27.27 18.57
CA MET A 29 12.25 25.96 18.29
C MET A 29 11.36 25.10 17.39
N THR A 30 11.99 24.40 16.44
CA THR A 30 11.31 23.40 15.62
C THR A 30 11.14 22.11 16.41
N ALA A 31 9.91 21.63 16.51
CA ALA A 31 9.59 20.33 17.09
C ALA A 31 9.15 19.35 16.00
N TYR A 32 9.63 18.10 16.09
CA TYR A 32 9.09 16.99 15.31
C TYR A 32 8.02 16.29 16.15
N VAL A 33 6.80 16.18 15.61
CA VAL A 33 5.68 15.52 16.29
C VAL A 33 5.22 14.33 15.44
N ASN A 34 5.12 13.17 16.08
CA ASN A 34 4.50 11.98 15.50
C ASN A 34 3.07 11.87 16.01
N ILE A 35 2.08 11.98 15.13
CA ILE A 35 0.66 11.91 15.49
C ILE A 35 0.12 10.53 15.09
N GLY A 36 -0.24 9.71 16.07
CA GLY A 36 -0.95 8.45 15.84
C GLY A 36 -2.44 8.71 15.56
N VAL A 37 -2.92 8.32 14.38
CA VAL A 37 -4.33 8.52 13.98
C VAL A 37 -5.23 7.31 14.25
N ALA A 38 -4.65 6.12 14.34
CA ALA A 38 -5.33 4.88 14.65
C ALA A 38 -4.33 3.90 15.28
N GLN A 39 -4.77 3.14 16.28
CA GLN A 39 -4.00 2.07 16.88
C GLN A 39 -4.92 0.89 17.16
N ARG A 40 -4.43 -0.31 16.91
CA ARG A 40 -5.07 -1.57 17.30
C ARG A 40 -4.05 -2.45 17.99
N LYS A 41 -4.51 -3.20 18.98
CA LYS A 41 -3.71 -4.17 19.75
C LYS A 41 -4.14 -5.57 19.35
N ASP A 42 -3.21 -6.51 19.47
CA ASP A 42 -3.48 -7.95 19.26
C ASP A 42 -4.00 -8.28 17.85
N VAL A 43 -3.37 -7.71 16.83
CA VAL A 43 -3.74 -7.92 15.42
C VAL A 43 -2.66 -8.66 14.64
N LEU A 44 -3.07 -9.39 13.60
CA LEU A 44 -2.15 -10.05 12.69
C LEU A 44 -1.53 -9.01 11.75
N LEU A 45 -0.20 -8.88 11.80
CA LEU A 45 0.54 -7.94 10.96
C LEU A 45 1.29 -8.66 9.85
N VAL A 46 1.20 -8.11 8.65
CA VAL A 46 1.92 -8.60 7.47
C VAL A 46 2.81 -7.47 6.92
N PRO A 47 4.10 -7.73 6.59
CA PRO A 47 4.94 -6.75 5.92
C PRO A 47 4.39 -6.36 4.55
N ASN A 48 4.43 -5.09 4.21
CA ASN A 48 3.88 -4.59 2.94
C ASN A 48 4.58 -5.19 1.70
N ALA A 49 5.81 -5.67 1.84
CA ALA A 49 6.53 -6.36 0.78
C ALA A 49 5.92 -7.73 0.42
N ALA A 50 5.36 -8.46 1.39
CA ALA A 50 4.68 -9.74 1.13
C ALA A 50 3.41 -9.57 0.29
N LEU A 51 2.69 -8.47 0.47
CA LEU A 51 1.51 -8.11 -0.33
C LEU A 51 1.86 -7.73 -1.78
N ARG A 52 3.12 -7.38 -2.03
CA ARG A 52 3.62 -6.99 -3.36
C ARG A 52 4.35 -8.13 -4.07
N PHE A 53 4.63 -9.22 -3.38
CA PHE A 53 5.35 -10.35 -3.95
C PHE A 53 4.56 -10.98 -5.10
N LYS A 54 5.23 -11.19 -6.23
CA LYS A 54 4.71 -11.93 -7.38
C LYS A 54 5.74 -12.99 -7.74
N PRO A 55 5.43 -14.29 -7.61
CA PRO A 55 6.35 -15.33 -8.01
C PRO A 55 6.52 -15.33 -9.54
N ALA A 56 7.73 -15.59 -10.01
CA ALA A 56 8.05 -15.60 -11.45
C ALA A 56 7.15 -16.57 -12.26
N ASP A 57 6.76 -17.69 -11.63
CA ASP A 57 5.90 -18.70 -12.26
C ASP A 57 4.40 -18.29 -12.33
N ALA A 58 3.98 -17.22 -11.64
CA ALA A 58 2.59 -16.74 -11.68
C ALA A 58 2.26 -15.86 -12.90
N GLU A 59 3.26 -15.46 -13.70
CA GLU A 59 3.07 -14.67 -14.92
C GLU A 59 2.38 -15.46 -16.05
N GLN A 60 2.27 -16.79 -15.94
CA GLN A 60 1.65 -17.61 -17.00
C GLN A 60 0.14 -17.84 -16.83
N THR A 61 -0.48 -17.39 -15.74
CA THR A 61 -1.93 -17.60 -15.50
C THR A 61 -2.78 -16.35 -15.32
N ASN A 62 -2.22 -15.13 -15.47
CA ASN A 62 -3.00 -13.90 -15.42
C ASN A 62 -2.64 -12.93 -16.56
N GLY A 63 -2.78 -13.40 -17.80
CA GLY A 63 -3.00 -12.56 -18.96
C GLY A 63 -4.39 -11.91 -18.89
N THR A 64 -4.56 -10.91 -18.04
CA THR A 64 -5.60 -9.88 -18.21
C THR A 64 -4.97 -8.55 -17.89
N GLU A 65 -4.07 -8.18 -18.79
CA GLU A 65 -4.00 -6.86 -19.41
C GLU A 65 -4.83 -5.77 -18.71
N ALA A 66 -4.17 -5.00 -17.85
CA ALA A 66 -4.62 -3.66 -17.54
C ALA A 66 -4.43 -2.81 -18.81
N PRO A 67 -5.49 -2.25 -19.42
CA PRO A 67 -5.30 -1.47 -20.63
C PRO A 67 -4.53 -0.16 -20.32
N PRO A 68 -3.47 0.16 -21.06
CA PRO A 68 -2.82 1.46 -20.97
C PRO A 68 -3.75 2.56 -21.52
N ALA A 69 -3.91 3.62 -20.73
CA ALA A 69 -4.66 4.80 -21.10
C ALA A 69 -3.92 5.62 -22.17
N SER A 70 -4.48 5.70 -23.38
CA SER A 70 -4.45 6.85 -24.32
C SER A 70 -4.98 6.38 -25.69
N THR A 71 -6.14 6.83 -26.19
CA THR A 71 -6.33 8.11 -26.90
C THR A 71 -7.83 8.31 -27.27
N PRO A 72 -8.25 9.53 -27.65
CA PRO A 72 -9.65 9.98 -27.58
C PRO A 72 -10.42 9.72 -28.89
N ARG A 73 -11.76 9.64 -28.79
CA ARG A 73 -12.75 10.41 -29.61
C ARG A 73 -14.18 9.89 -29.40
N ALA A 74 -15.10 10.86 -29.42
CA ALA A 74 -16.52 10.78 -29.15
C ALA A 74 -17.31 9.75 -30.00
N ARG A 75 -18.43 9.24 -29.46
CA ARG A 75 -19.82 9.60 -29.88
C ARG A 75 -20.88 8.73 -29.15
N ASN A 76 -21.73 9.39 -28.37
CA ASN A 76 -23.17 9.19 -28.14
C ASN A 76 -23.80 7.78 -28.20
N GLY A 77 -24.55 7.40 -27.16
CA GLY A 77 -25.57 6.34 -27.23
C GLY A 77 -25.85 5.64 -25.89
N GLY A 78 -27.00 5.94 -25.28
CA GLY A 78 -27.39 5.47 -23.95
C GLY A 78 -27.52 3.95 -23.81
N GLY A 79 -27.21 3.48 -22.60
CA GLY A 79 -27.46 2.11 -22.15
C GLY A 79 -27.23 2.04 -20.65
N GLU A 80 -28.30 1.76 -19.90
CA GLU A 80 -28.32 1.55 -18.46
C GLU A 80 -27.34 0.45 -18.04
N GLY A 81 -26.13 0.83 -17.67
CA GLY A 81 -25.22 0.00 -16.89
C GLY A 81 -25.38 0.37 -15.42
N LYS A 82 -26.15 -0.42 -14.67
CA LYS A 82 -26.15 -0.39 -13.19
C LYS A 82 -24.71 -0.30 -12.70
N ALA A 83 -24.30 0.90 -12.27
CA ALA A 83 -23.07 1.12 -11.56
C ALA A 83 -23.15 0.27 -10.30
N ARG A 84 -22.56 -0.92 -10.38
CA ARG A 84 -22.41 -1.85 -9.28
C ARG A 84 -21.67 -1.08 -8.21
N GLY A 85 -22.44 -0.59 -7.24
CA GLY A 85 -21.95 0.20 -6.12
C GLY A 85 -20.68 -0.47 -5.64
N LYS A 86 -19.59 0.31 -5.69
CA LYS A 86 -18.31 -0.04 -5.09
C LYS A 86 -18.61 -0.17 -3.60
N LYS A 87 -19.09 -1.36 -3.20
CA LYS A 87 -19.21 -1.73 -1.80
C LYS A 87 -17.86 -1.37 -1.22
N ALA A 88 -17.87 -0.57 -0.17
CA ALA A 88 -16.72 -0.31 0.69
C ALA A 88 -16.32 -1.65 1.35
N GLY A 89 -15.87 -2.60 0.53
CA GLY A 89 -15.16 -3.78 0.96
C GLY A 89 -13.75 -3.30 1.25
N GLY A 90 -13.28 -3.53 2.47
CA GLY A 90 -11.92 -3.22 2.86
C GLY A 90 -10.93 -3.71 1.80
N ALA A 91 -9.80 -3.02 1.68
CA ALA A 91 -8.76 -3.39 0.72
C ALA A 91 -8.47 -4.89 0.85
N SER A 92 -8.46 -5.60 -0.28
CA SER A 92 -8.11 -7.02 -0.30
C SER A 92 -6.70 -7.17 -0.87
N GLY A 93 -5.96 -8.13 -0.31
CA GLY A 93 -4.60 -8.44 -0.70
C GLY A 93 -4.43 -9.95 -0.91
N ARG A 94 -3.32 -10.32 -1.54
CA ARG A 94 -2.88 -11.70 -1.64
C ARG A 94 -1.50 -11.81 -1.00
N VAL A 95 -1.32 -12.83 -0.16
CA VAL A 95 -0.03 -13.21 0.41
C VAL A 95 0.29 -14.63 -0.01
N TYR A 96 1.57 -15.00 -0.02
CA TYR A 96 1.99 -16.35 -0.34
C TYR A 96 2.54 -17.00 0.93
N VAL A 97 1.89 -18.07 1.38
CA VAL A 97 2.31 -18.86 2.55
C VAL A 97 3.24 -19.97 2.09
N VAL A 98 4.33 -20.17 2.81
CA VAL A 98 5.33 -21.21 2.55
C VAL A 98 4.89 -22.51 3.22
N GLU A 99 4.64 -23.54 2.42
CA GLU A 99 4.36 -24.91 2.87
C GLU A 99 5.47 -25.83 2.35
N GLY A 100 6.51 -26.01 3.17
CA GLY A 100 7.70 -26.76 2.80
C GLY A 100 8.49 -26.08 1.68
N ARG A 101 8.41 -26.64 0.46
CA ARG A 101 9.08 -26.10 -0.74
C ARG A 101 8.13 -25.45 -1.74
N ALA A 102 6.82 -25.44 -1.44
CA ALA A 102 5.80 -24.81 -2.25
C ALA A 102 5.32 -23.52 -1.59
N ILE A 103 4.78 -22.62 -2.41
CA ILE A 103 4.10 -21.41 -1.95
C ILE A 103 2.63 -21.50 -2.32
N ARG A 104 1.75 -21.21 -1.36
CA ARG A 104 0.29 -21.20 -1.57
C ARG A 104 -0.24 -19.77 -1.55
N PRO A 105 -0.96 -19.32 -2.58
CA PRO A 105 -1.62 -18.02 -2.54
C PRO A 105 -2.78 -18.06 -1.54
N VAL A 106 -2.81 -17.08 -0.63
CA VAL A 106 -3.85 -16.89 0.37
C VAL A 106 -4.43 -15.49 0.21
N SER A 107 -5.75 -15.40 0.10
CA SER A 107 -6.46 -14.13 0.03
C SER A 107 -6.69 -13.58 1.44
N VAL A 108 -6.40 -12.29 1.63
CA VAL A 108 -6.51 -11.61 2.92
C VAL A 108 -7.27 -10.30 2.79
N GLN A 109 -7.94 -9.91 3.85
CA GLN A 109 -8.63 -8.64 4.00
C GLN A 109 -7.77 -7.71 4.86
N LEU A 110 -7.44 -6.55 4.30
CA LEU A 110 -6.50 -5.60 4.87
C LEU A 110 -7.22 -4.56 5.73
N GLY A 111 -6.54 -4.14 6.80
CA GLY A 111 -6.95 -3.11 7.75
C GLY A 111 -6.04 -1.89 7.70
N ILE A 112 -5.74 -1.33 8.87
CA ILE A 112 -4.86 -0.16 8.97
C ILE A 112 -3.41 -0.54 8.64
N THR A 113 -2.67 0.40 8.03
CA THR A 113 -1.25 0.23 7.72
C THR A 113 -0.43 1.32 8.38
N ASP A 114 0.79 0.98 8.79
CA ASP A 114 1.74 1.88 9.48
C ASP A 114 2.98 2.20 8.61
N ASN A 115 2.78 2.30 7.28
CA ASN A 115 3.78 2.41 6.21
C ASN A 115 4.65 1.15 5.99
N ARG A 116 4.98 0.41 7.04
CA ARG A 116 5.85 -0.78 6.96
C ARG A 116 5.06 -2.07 6.86
N SER A 117 3.99 -2.17 7.64
CA SER A 117 3.15 -3.35 7.78
C SER A 117 1.68 -2.98 7.63
N THR A 118 0.86 -3.99 7.32
CA THR A 118 -0.59 -3.85 7.21
C THR A 118 -1.26 -4.88 8.12
N GLU A 119 -2.27 -4.43 8.85
CA GLU A 119 -3.16 -5.28 9.63
C GLU A 119 -3.95 -6.21 8.70
N ILE A 120 -4.09 -7.46 9.08
CA ILE A 120 -5.00 -8.42 8.45
C ILE A 120 -6.23 -8.58 9.34
N VAL A 121 -7.38 -8.12 8.84
CA VAL A 121 -8.66 -8.12 9.55
C VAL A 121 -9.47 -9.39 9.27
N GLY A 122 -9.13 -10.11 8.19
CA GLY A 122 -9.81 -11.34 7.80
C GLY A 122 -9.07 -12.08 6.70
N GLY A 123 -9.51 -13.31 6.43
CA GLY A 123 -8.88 -14.23 5.49
C GLY A 123 -8.46 -15.52 6.18
N GLU A 124 -7.72 -16.35 5.45
CA GLU A 124 -7.33 -17.68 5.91
C GLU A 124 -5.94 -17.70 6.57
N LEU A 125 -5.27 -16.54 6.65
CA LEU A 125 -3.95 -16.41 7.25
C LEU A 125 -4.03 -16.50 8.78
N LYS A 126 -3.18 -17.34 9.38
CA LYS A 126 -3.11 -17.54 10.83
C LYS A 126 -1.80 -17.03 11.40
N ALA A 127 -1.82 -16.74 12.70
CA ALA A 127 -0.60 -16.46 13.44
C ALA A 127 0.32 -17.69 13.40
N GLY A 128 1.59 -17.48 13.02
CA GLY A 128 2.59 -18.55 12.87
C GLY A 128 2.82 -19.01 11.42
N ASP A 129 1.96 -18.62 10.48
CA ASP A 129 2.18 -18.95 9.07
C ASP A 129 3.44 -18.23 8.55
N THR A 130 4.31 -18.97 7.87
CA THR A 130 5.49 -18.39 7.22
C THR A 130 5.09 -17.83 5.86
N ILE A 131 5.37 -16.56 5.60
CA ILE A 131 4.99 -15.88 4.37
C ILE A 131 6.20 -15.43 3.55
N VAL A 132 6.04 -15.35 2.24
CA VAL A 132 7.08 -14.84 1.34
C VAL A 132 7.03 -13.31 1.31
N VAL A 133 8.14 -12.68 1.66
CA VAL A 133 8.29 -11.21 1.67
C VAL A 133 9.09 -10.72 0.46
N SER A 134 10.07 -11.51 0.02
CA SER A 134 10.92 -11.22 -1.15
C SER A 134 11.59 -12.50 -1.63
N GLU A 135 11.84 -12.60 -2.93
CA GLU A 135 12.79 -13.56 -3.49
C GLU A 135 14.15 -12.87 -3.64
N ALA A 136 15.22 -13.54 -3.19
CA ALA A 136 16.56 -13.00 -3.37
C ALA A 136 16.89 -13.00 -4.87
N PRO A 137 17.35 -11.89 -5.46
CA PRO A 137 17.78 -11.90 -6.85
C PRO A 137 18.97 -12.86 -6.97
N THR A 138 18.76 -13.98 -7.66
CA THR A 138 19.85 -14.80 -8.16
C THR A 138 20.59 -13.98 -9.22
N ALA A 139 21.71 -13.39 -8.81
CA ALA A 139 22.50 -12.51 -9.66
C ALA A 139 23.00 -13.24 -10.91
N ALA A 140 22.32 -13.06 -12.05
CA ALA A 140 22.85 -13.35 -13.39
C ALA A 140 22.05 -12.71 -14.54
N THR A 141 21.61 -11.45 -14.43
CA THR A 141 21.13 -10.73 -15.63
C THR A 141 22.30 -10.05 -16.31
N LYS A 142 22.77 -10.64 -17.42
CA LYS A 142 23.78 -10.05 -18.31
C LYS A 142 23.29 -8.68 -18.82
N PRO A 143 24.15 -7.64 -18.87
CA PRO A 143 23.74 -6.34 -19.37
C PRO A 143 23.46 -6.42 -20.89
N SER A 144 22.24 -6.08 -21.29
CA SER A 144 21.88 -5.90 -22.69
C SER A 144 22.55 -4.63 -23.22
N SER A 145 23.32 -4.78 -24.30
CA SER A 145 24.01 -3.70 -24.99
C SER A 145 23.00 -2.72 -25.58
N VAL A 146 22.94 -1.50 -25.04
CA VAL A 146 22.23 -0.38 -25.66
C VAL A 146 22.99 0.02 -26.92
N GLY A 147 22.40 -0.28 -28.08
CA GLY A 147 22.88 0.18 -29.38
C GLY A 147 22.81 1.71 -29.45
N MET A 148 23.97 2.34 -29.62
CA MET A 148 24.12 3.79 -29.75
C MET A 148 23.50 4.25 -31.08
N ARG A 149 22.40 5.00 -31.04
CA ARG A 149 21.90 5.76 -32.21
C ARG A 149 22.49 7.16 -32.16
N LEU A 150 23.37 7.48 -33.11
CA LEU A 150 23.77 8.86 -33.40
C LEU A 150 22.63 9.57 -34.14
N PHE A 151 22.47 10.86 -33.84
CA PHE A 151 21.63 11.82 -34.56
C PHE A 151 22.23 12.18 -35.92
#